data_AF-A0A357IUJ4-F1
#
_entry.id   AF-A0A357IUJ4-F1
#
_cell.length_a   1.000
_cell.length_b   1.000
_cell.length_c   1.000
_cell.angle_alpha   90.00
_cell.angle_beta   90.00
_cell.angle_gamma   90.00
#
_symmetry.space_group_name_H-M   'P 1'
#
loop_
_entity.id
_entity.type
_entity.pdbx_description
1 polymer ?
#
loop_
_entity_poly.entity_id
_entity_poly.type
_entity_poly.pdbx_seq_one_letter_code
_entity_poly.pdbx_strand_id
1 'polypeptide(L)'
;HNALAISMGYTASFLARLEEQDRRAVSIEVGIQNSGLGLTLIFTFFNGNGGMALVAAWWGIWHIVAGMSLALFWSRFPPKGQSVN
;
A
#
# COMPACT_ATOMS: atom_id res chain seq x y z
N HIS A 1 -3.90 -7.45 7.52
CA HIS A 1 -3.98 -7.54 6.05
C HIS A 1 -2.94 -6.69 5.31
N ASN A 2 -2.65 -5.45 5.72
CA ASN A 2 -1.73 -4.56 4.98
C ASN A 2 -0.28 -5.09 4.88
N ALA A 3 0.30 -5.63 5.96
CA ALA A 3 1.63 -6.27 5.90
C ALA A 3 1.68 -7.49 4.96
N LEU A 4 0.59 -8.26 4.88
CA LEU A 4 0.47 -9.38 3.92
C LEU A 4 0.39 -8.87 2.48
N ALA A 5 -0.37 -7.81 2.22
CA ALA A 5 -0.43 -7.20 0.89
C ALA A 5 0.93 -6.65 0.44
N ILE A 6 1.64 -5.95 1.34
CA ILE A 6 2.98 -5.42 1.08
C ILE A 6 3.97 -6.56 0.79
N SER A 7 3.99 -7.60 1.63
CA SER A 7 4.89 -8.74 1.43
C SER A 7 4.56 -9.53 0.16
N MET A 8 3.27 -9.74 -0.15
CA MET A 8 2.86 -10.36 -1.41
C MET A 8 3.26 -9.53 -2.63
N GLY A 9 3.09 -8.20 -2.59
CA GLY A 9 3.53 -7.31 -3.67
C GLY A 9 5.06 -7.37 -3.88
N TYR A 10 5.82 -7.43 -2.78
CA TYR A 10 7.27 -7.58 -2.85
C TYR A 10 7.69 -8.94 -3.40
N THR A 11 7.08 -10.03 -2.94
CA THR A 11 7.37 -11.38 -3.44
C THR A 11 6.96 -11.54 -4.90
N ALA A 12 5.81 -11.01 -5.31
CA ALA A 12 5.35 -11.08 -6.70
C ALA A 12 6.30 -10.33 -7.65
N SER A 13 6.71 -9.11 -7.29
CA SER A 13 7.68 -8.32 -8.07
C SER A 13 9.09 -8.93 -8.07
N PHE A 14 9.48 -9.58 -6.97
CA PHE A 14 10.70 -10.37 -6.89
C PHE A 14 10.67 -11.56 -7.87
N LEU A 15 9.58 -12.33 -7.88
CA LEU A 15 9.39 -13.46 -8.81
C LEU A 15 9.35 -12.99 -10.27
N ALA A 16 8.81 -11.80 -10.52
CA ALA A 16 8.84 -11.13 -11.82
C ALA A 16 10.21 -10.55 -12.21
N ARG A 17 11.24 -10.69 -11.36
CA ARG A 17 12.62 -10.22 -11.59
C ARG A 17 12.75 -8.72 -11.81
N LEU A 18 11.85 -7.92 -11.27
CA LEU A 18 11.94 -6.46 -11.32
C LEU A 18 13.16 -5.96 -10.53
N GLU A 19 13.60 -4.73 -10.78
CA GLU A 19 14.66 -4.10 -10.00
C GLU A 19 14.16 -3.73 -8.59
N GLU A 20 15.09 -3.52 -7.65
CA GLU A 20 14.73 -3.24 -6.24
C GLU A 20 13.86 -1.99 -6.09
N GLN A 21 14.05 -0.97 -6.93
CA GLN A 21 13.18 0.21 -6.93
C GLN A 21 11.74 -0.15 -7.31
N ASP A 22 11.56 -0.88 -8.40
CA ASP A 22 10.25 -1.29 -8.89
C ASP A 22 9.56 -2.26 -7.92
N ARG A 23 10.32 -3.15 -7.28
CA ARG A 23 9.76 -4.04 -6.24
C ARG A 23 9.17 -3.26 -5.07
N ARG A 24 9.84 -2.20 -4.63
CA ARG A 24 9.35 -1.31 -3.56
C ARG A 24 8.10 -0.54 -4.01
N ALA A 25 8.08 -0.06 -5.25
CA ALA A 25 6.91 0.61 -5.83
C ALA A 25 5.70 -0.32 -5.86
N VAL A 26 5.84 -1.52 -6.44
CA VAL A 26 4.76 -2.53 -6.51
C VAL A 26 4.26 -2.92 -5.12
N SER A 27 5.16 -3.07 -4.14
CA SER A 27 4.77 -3.40 -2.76
C SER A 27 3.89 -2.31 -2.13
N ILE A 28 4.20 -1.04 -2.40
CA ILE A 28 3.42 0.10 -1.91
C ILE A 28 2.08 0.20 -2.64
N GLU A 29 2.05 0.03 -3.96
CA GLU A 29 0.82 0.07 -4.76
C GLU A 29 -0.15 -1.05 -4.38
N VAL A 30 0.35 -2.25 -4.09
CA VAL A 30 -0.48 -3.37 -3.63
C VAL A 30 -0.91 -3.18 -2.17
N GLY A 31 -0.03 -2.63 -1.32
CA GLY A 31 -0.31 -2.39 0.09
C GLY A 31 -1.29 -1.25 0.36
N ILE A 32 -1.24 -0.18 -0.44
CA ILE A 32 -2.06 1.02 -0.29
C ILE A 32 -3.21 0.96 -1.28
N GLN A 33 -4.43 0.79 -0.75
CA GLN A 33 -5.64 0.74 -1.55
C GLN A 33 -6.42 2.05 -1.48
N ASN A 34 -7.22 2.31 -2.52
CA ASN A 34 -8.11 3.47 -2.55
C ASN A 34 -9.27 3.29 -1.55
N SER A 35 -9.06 3.83 -0.35
CA SER A 35 -10.04 3.75 0.74
C SER A 35 -11.24 4.67 0.50
N GLY A 36 -11.09 5.72 -0.33
CA GLY A 36 -12.17 6.62 -0.73
C GLY A 36 -13.22 5.92 -1.60
N LEU A 37 -12.78 5.10 -2.56
CA LEU A 37 -13.68 4.26 -3.36
C LEU A 37 -14.47 3.29 -2.46
N GLY A 38 -13.81 2.70 -1.46
CA GLY A 38 -14.47 1.84 -0.47
C GLY A 38 -15.57 2.56 0.31
N LEU A 39 -15.30 3.79 0.77
CA LEU A 39 -16.29 4.63 1.44
C LEU A 39 -17.46 4.99 0.52
N THR A 40 -17.19 5.35 -0.74
CA THR A 40 -18.25 5.60 -1.73
C THR A 40 -19.16 4.39 -1.87
N LEU A 41 -18.61 3.18 -2.04
CA LEU A 41 -19.41 1.95 -2.13
C LEU A 41 -20.28 1.73 -0.87
N ILE A 42 -19.74 2.00 0.32
CA ILE A 42 -20.48 1.89 1.59
C ILE A 42 -21.67 2.86 1.62
N PHE A 43 -21.45 4.14 1.27
CA PHE A 43 -22.50 5.13 1.27
C PHE A 43 -23.54 4.89 0.17
N THR A 44 -23.12 4.41 -1.00
CA THR A 44 -24.02 4.17 -2.13
C THR A 44 -24.84 2.89 -1.99
N PHE A 45 -24.24 1.78 -1.56
CA PHE A 45 -24.88 0.46 -1.62
C PHE A 45 -25.26 -0.12 -0.26
N PHE A 46 -24.71 0.39 0.84
CA PHE A 46 -24.93 -0.15 2.19
C PHE A 46 -25.66 0.83 3.11
N ASN A 47 -26.45 1.75 2.53
CA ASN A 47 -27.19 2.80 3.24
C ASN A 47 -26.30 3.62 4.20
N GLY A 48 -25.01 3.75 3.89
CA GLY A 48 -24.06 4.46 4.74
C GLY A 48 -23.90 3.87 6.12
N ASN A 49 -23.91 2.54 6.25
CA ASN A 49 -23.68 1.86 7.52
C ASN A 49 -22.43 2.42 8.22
N GLY A 50 -22.65 3.14 9.33
CA GLY A 50 -21.61 3.87 10.04
C GLY A 50 -20.49 2.97 10.57
N GLY A 51 -20.79 1.73 10.94
CA GLY A 51 -19.78 0.77 11.39
C GLY A 51 -18.81 0.39 10.27
N MET A 52 -19.35 0.12 9.07
CA MET A 52 -18.51 -0.19 7.89
C MET A 52 -17.68 1.03 7.48
N ALA A 53 -18.29 2.22 7.47
CA ALA A 53 -17.61 3.46 7.12
C ALA A 53 -16.46 3.77 8.10
N LEU A 54 -16.67 3.58 9.40
CA LEU A 54 -15.63 3.77 10.42
C LEU A 54 -14.45 2.81 10.20
N VAL A 55 -14.73 1.53 9.94
CA VAL A 55 -13.67 0.55 9.67
C VAL A 55 -12.90 0.92 8.39
N ALA A 56 -13.59 1.28 7.30
CA ALA A 56 -12.95 1.67 6.04
C ALA A 56 -12.09 2.94 6.20
N ALA A 57 -12.60 3.96 6.90
CA ALA A 57 -11.88 5.19 7.17
C ALA A 57 -10.65 4.95 8.05
N TRP A 58 -10.80 4.18 9.13
CA TRP A 58 -9.69 3.80 10.02
C TRP A 58 -8.61 3.04 9.26
N TRP A 59 -9.02 2.12 8.39
CA TRP A 59 -8.08 1.34 7.60
C TRP A 59 -7.33 2.18 6.56
N GLY A 60 -7.99 3.20 6.00
CA GLY A 60 -7.33 4.20 5.16
C GLY A 60 -6.24 4.97 5.89
N ILE A 61 -6.49 5.41 7.13
CA ILE A 61 -5.48 6.06 7.98
C ILE A 61 -4.29 5.12 8.21
N TRP A 62 -4.58 3.86 8.56
CA TRP A 62 -3.53 2.87 8.79
C TRP A 62 -2.65 2.65 7.55
N HIS A 63 -3.23 2.57 6.34
CA HIS A 63 -2.46 2.41 5.10
C HIS A 63 -1.47 3.55 4.87
N ILE A 64 -1.86 4.80 5.18
CA ILE A 64 -0.98 5.97 5.05
C ILE A 64 0.15 5.89 6.07
N VAL A 65 -0.16 5.61 7.34
CA VAL A 65 0.85 5.50 8.40
C VAL A 65 1.85 4.38 8.12
N ALA A 66 1.35 3.20 7.72
CA ALA A 66 2.19 2.05 7.40
C ALA A 66 3.04 2.29 6.15
N GLY A 67 2.43 2.81 5.07
CA GLY A 67 3.11 3.15 3.83
C GLY A 67 4.20 4.20 4.02
N MET A 68 3.92 5.25 4.78
CA MET A 68 4.90 6.29 5.11
C MET A 68 6.03 5.75 5.97
N SER A 69 5.72 4.93 6.98
CA SER A 69 6.74 4.29 7.83
C SER A 69 7.67 3.40 7.01
N LEU A 70 7.13 2.62 6.08
CA LEU A 70 7.91 1.75 5.19
C LEU A 70 8.75 2.55 4.19
N ALA A 71 8.18 3.60 3.60
CA ALA A 71 8.91 4.51 2.71
C ALA A 71 10.07 5.20 3.43
N LEU A 72 9.85 5.67 4.67
CA LEU A 72 10.89 6.24 5.53
C LEU A 72 11.96 5.23 5.93
N PHE A 73 11.59 3.97 6.12
CA PHE A 73 12.56 2.90 6.36
C PHE A 73 13.43 2.67 5.12
N TRP A 74 12.82 2.53 3.93
CA TRP A 74 13.53 2.30 2.68
C TRP A 74 14.37 3.49 2.21
N SER A 75 14.01 4.72 2.57
CA SER A 75 14.82 5.91 2.25
C SER A 75 16.19 5.88 2.94
N ARG A 76 16.33 5.15 4.06
CA ARG A 76 17.62 4.93 4.72
C ARG A 76 18.48 3.86 4.05
N PHE A 77 17.90 3.06 3.16
CA PHE A 77 18.59 1.98 2.44
C PHE A 77 18.37 2.15 0.93
N PRO A 78 19.01 3.15 0.30
CA PRO A 78 18.88 3.37 -1.13
C PRO A 78 19.27 2.10 -1.91
N PRO A 79 18.49 1.70 -2.94
CA PRO A 79 18.82 0.55 -3.77
C PRO A 79 20.20 0.72 -4.40
N LYS A 80 21.07 -0.29 -4.30
CA LYS A 80 22.34 -0.30 -5.02
C LYS A 80 22.08 -0.66 -6.48
N GLY A 81 22.12 0.32 -7.38
CA GLY A 81 21.95 0.06 -8.81
C GLY A 81 21.57 1.23 -9.70
N GLN A 82 21.99 2.46 -9.39
CA GLN A 82 21.85 3.56 -10.35
C GLN A 82 23.20 4.21 -10.61
N SER A 83 23.79 3.86 -11.76
CA SER A 83 24.59 4.83 -12.50
C SER A 83 23.64 5.96 -12.91
N VAL A 84 23.69 7.06 -12.18
CA VAL A 84 23.13 8.33 -12.64
C VAL A 84 23.88 8.66 -13.94
N ASN A 85 23.26 8.42 -15.09
CA ASN A 85 23.68 9.00 -16.36
C ASN A 85 23.08 10.39 -16.47
#